data_AF-A0A1D7YQ24-F1
#
_entry.id   AF-A0A1D7YQ24-F1
#
_cell.length_a   1.000
_cell.length_b   1.000
_cell.length_c   1.000
_cell.angle_alpha   90.00
_cell.angle_beta   90.00
_cell.angle_gamma   90.00
#
_symmetry.space_group_name_H-M   'P 1'
#
loop_
_entity.id
_entity.type
_entity.pdbx_description
1 polymer ?
#
loop_
_entity_poly.entity_id
_entity_poly.type
_entity_poly.pdbx_seq_one_letter_code
_entity_poly.pdbx_strand_id
1 'polypeptide(L)'
;MKFKENKLVGGGGNSLKPSHNHGFNLIEAFNNLALWGEKKFVSELKRTYKFQRGVYCHTEDNSPKYRMVGKILSILRSFACAQDDVKFMRHPELDATHVALCDSVGSYFRHWCGAFTLAEVLVTLGIIGVVSAMTVPTLMQNYQRQSYVTQLHKVYNELSQALLRYQTDKNAINFKEAGLSGSEAYTEFQKNYFKVVQDCGTTQTPCFASSYKKMSGSSTNFKCKYGCMSLASGAAIGGYGNGTNGVYEIVVDVNGQKGPNIFGRDAFTMYIYTAQNVIDDLALKNPDDMNDSTWDSESSVPLTQDQREKNFQRACQGDAKPGEWHGCFGKILNDNWQMNY
;
A
#
# COMPACT_ATOMS: atom_id res chain seq x y z
N MET A 1 -24.51 -33.81 -69.09
CA MET A 1 -25.04 -35.18 -69.25
C MET A 1 -25.82 -35.53 -67.99
N LYS A 2 -27.12 -35.84 -68.13
CA LYS A 2 -28.00 -36.30 -67.05
C LYS A 2 -27.57 -37.69 -66.59
N PHE A 3 -27.76 -38.00 -65.31
CA PHE A 3 -28.48 -39.21 -64.88
C PHE A 3 -29.16 -38.94 -63.51
N LYS A 4 -30.50 -39.10 -63.50
CA LYS A 4 -31.31 -39.52 -62.34
C LYS A 4 -30.94 -41.00 -62.05
N GLU A 5 -31.18 -41.64 -60.91
CA GLU A 5 -32.39 -41.72 -60.08
C GLU A 5 -32.06 -42.65 -58.90
N ASN A 6 -32.58 -42.38 -57.68
CA ASN A 6 -33.42 -43.32 -56.91
C ASN A 6 -33.62 -42.88 -55.45
N LYS A 7 -34.90 -42.79 -55.07
CA LYS A 7 -35.39 -42.74 -53.69
C LYS A 7 -35.44 -44.16 -53.13
N LEU A 8 -35.02 -44.32 -51.87
CA LEU A 8 -35.63 -45.28 -50.94
C LEU A 8 -35.77 -44.60 -49.57
N VAL A 9 -36.94 -44.81 -48.97
CA VAL A 9 -37.40 -44.28 -47.67
C VAL A 9 -37.17 -45.34 -46.60
N GLY A 10 -36.80 -44.92 -45.39
CA GLY A 10 -37.14 -45.64 -44.16
C GLY A 10 -35.97 -45.90 -43.21
N GLY A 11 -36.01 -45.27 -42.02
CA GLY A 11 -35.14 -45.62 -40.89
C GLY A 11 -34.82 -44.43 -40.01
N GLY A 12 -35.62 -44.19 -38.98
CA GLY A 12 -35.47 -43.08 -38.04
C GLY A 12 -34.14 -43.10 -37.29
N GLY A 13 -33.49 -41.94 -37.25
CA GLY A 13 -32.34 -41.65 -36.40
C GLY A 13 -32.51 -40.26 -35.80
N ASN A 14 -32.53 -40.21 -34.47
CA ASN A 14 -32.81 -39.02 -33.67
C ASN A 14 -31.88 -37.85 -34.04
N SER A 15 -32.48 -36.73 -34.42
CA SER A 15 -31.81 -35.45 -34.61
C SER A 15 -31.32 -34.92 -33.26
N LEU A 16 -30.01 -34.97 -33.03
CA LEU A 16 -29.35 -34.15 -32.03
C LEU A 16 -29.38 -32.69 -32.51
N LYS A 17 -30.31 -31.90 -31.96
CA LYS A 17 -30.25 -30.44 -32.06
C LYS A 17 -29.04 -29.96 -31.25
N PRO A 18 -28.12 -29.16 -31.82
CA PRO A 18 -27.08 -28.51 -31.03
C PRO A 18 -27.72 -27.38 -30.21
N SER A 19 -27.75 -27.50 -28.89
CA SER A 19 -28.14 -26.40 -28.01
C SER A 19 -27.04 -25.35 -28.02
N HIS A 20 -27.41 -24.13 -28.43
CA HIS A 20 -26.60 -22.93 -28.31
C HIS A 20 -26.10 -22.72 -26.86
N ASN A 21 -24.81 -22.94 -26.62
CA ASN A 21 -24.08 -22.35 -25.50
C ASN A 21 -23.11 -21.31 -26.08
N HIS A 22 -23.62 -20.13 -26.43
CA HIS A 22 -22.79 -18.95 -26.60
C HIS A 22 -22.67 -18.24 -25.26
N GLY A 23 -21.43 -18.17 -24.76
CA GLY A 23 -20.98 -17.07 -23.90
C GLY A 23 -21.16 -17.24 -22.38
N PHE A 24 -20.54 -18.24 -21.77
CA PHE A 24 -20.15 -18.16 -20.35
C PHE A 24 -18.63 -18.25 -20.26
N ASN A 25 -17.96 -17.10 -20.41
CA ASN A 25 -16.52 -17.03 -20.21
C ASN A 25 -16.25 -16.93 -18.71
N LEU A 26 -15.90 -18.06 -18.09
CA LEU A 26 -15.51 -18.14 -16.67
C LEU A 26 -14.50 -17.03 -16.32
N ILE A 27 -13.54 -16.77 -17.22
CA ILE A 27 -12.48 -15.79 -17.01
C ILE A 27 -13.04 -14.37 -16.87
N GLU A 28 -14.07 -14.04 -17.64
CA GLU A 28 -14.70 -12.72 -17.59
C GLU A 28 -15.56 -12.55 -16.32
N ALA A 29 -16.25 -13.60 -15.90
CA ALA A 29 -16.96 -13.63 -14.62
C ALA A 29 -15.99 -13.51 -13.42
N PHE A 30 -14.84 -14.19 -13.47
CA PHE A 30 -13.81 -14.11 -12.43
C PHE A 30 -13.13 -12.74 -12.37
N ASN A 31 -12.83 -12.13 -13.52
CA ASN A 31 -12.25 -10.78 -13.57
C ASN A 31 -13.21 -9.73 -12.99
N ASN A 32 -14.52 -9.86 -13.27
CA ASN A 32 -15.54 -8.96 -12.72
C ASN A 32 -15.73 -9.15 -11.20
N LEU A 33 -15.62 -10.38 -10.68
CA LEU A 33 -15.67 -10.67 -9.25
C LEU A 33 -14.45 -10.14 -8.49
N ALA A 34 -13.25 -10.24 -9.07
CA ALA A 34 -12.03 -9.68 -8.49
C ALA A 34 -12.12 -8.15 -8.37
N LEU A 35 -12.58 -7.48 -9.43
CA LEU A 35 -12.75 -6.03 -9.46
C LEU A 35 -13.86 -5.54 -8.50
N TRP A 36 -14.93 -6.32 -8.34
CA TRP A 36 -15.98 -6.05 -7.36
C TRP A 36 -15.47 -6.23 -5.92
N GLY A 37 -14.68 -7.28 -5.66
CA GLY A 37 -14.02 -7.52 -4.37
C GLY A 37 -13.08 -6.39 -3.97
N GLU A 38 -12.26 -5.90 -4.91
CA GLU A 38 -11.39 -4.73 -4.69
C GLU A 38 -12.20 -3.47 -4.35
N LYS A 39 -13.25 -3.15 -5.13
CA LYS A 39 -14.08 -1.95 -4.90
C LYS A 39 -14.83 -2.00 -3.57
N LYS A 40 -15.34 -3.18 -3.17
CA LYS A 40 -16.04 -3.39 -1.89
C LYS A 40 -15.07 -3.35 -0.70
N PHE A 41 -13.84 -3.83 -0.86
CA PHE A 41 -12.82 -3.77 0.18
C PHE A 41 -12.29 -2.34 0.40
N VAL A 42 -12.08 -1.58 -0.68
CA VAL A 42 -11.66 -0.17 -0.61
C VAL A 42 -12.73 0.71 0.03
N SER A 43 -14.03 0.45 -0.21
CA SER A 43 -15.12 1.19 0.43
C SER A 43 -15.20 0.93 1.94
N GLU A 44 -15.00 -0.31 2.38
CA GLU A 44 -14.95 -0.68 3.80
C GLU A 44 -13.70 -0.14 4.52
N LEU A 45 -12.56 -0.03 3.83
CA LEU A 45 -11.37 0.66 4.34
C LEU A 45 -11.62 2.16 4.56
N LYS A 46 -12.28 2.85 3.61
CA LYS A 46 -12.70 4.25 3.80
C LYS A 46 -13.70 4.41 4.95
N ARG A 47 -14.56 3.42 5.18
CA ARG A 47 -15.56 3.42 6.26
C ARG A 47 -14.93 3.24 7.64
N THR A 48 -13.95 2.35 7.77
CA THR A 48 -13.20 2.10 9.01
C THR A 48 -12.26 3.26 9.40
N TYR A 49 -11.69 3.98 8.43
CA TYR A 49 -10.94 5.22 8.71
C TYR A 49 -11.82 6.34 9.29
N LYS A 50 -13.09 6.42 8.89
CA LYS A 50 -14.05 7.38 9.48
C LYS A 50 -14.48 7.04 10.91
N PHE A 51 -14.19 5.84 11.42
CA PHE A 51 -14.70 5.35 12.71
C PHE A 51 -13.68 5.37 13.86
N GLN A 52 -12.47 5.92 13.68
CA GLN A 52 -11.46 6.04 14.76
C GLN A 52 -11.53 7.37 15.55
N ARG A 53 -12.72 7.79 15.95
CA ARG A 53 -12.90 8.69 17.11
C ARG A 53 -13.90 8.03 18.08
N GLY A 54 -13.38 7.19 18.97
CA GLY A 54 -14.18 6.62 20.05
C GLY A 54 -13.64 5.31 20.64
N VAL A 55 -12.89 5.46 21.74
CA VAL A 55 -12.83 4.56 22.91
C VAL A 55 -11.94 3.28 22.84
N TYR A 56 -11.04 3.21 23.83
CA TYR A 56 -10.20 2.10 24.37
C TYR A 56 -10.99 0.79 24.63
N CYS A 57 -10.50 -0.46 24.73
CA CYS A 57 -9.22 -1.12 25.07
C CYS A 57 -9.30 -2.59 24.59
N HIS A 58 -8.17 -3.22 24.24
CA HIS A 58 -7.63 -4.45 24.86
C HIS A 58 -6.25 -4.76 24.25
N THR A 59 -5.27 -4.89 25.13
CA THR A 59 -3.84 -5.07 24.83
C THR A 59 -3.53 -6.56 24.71
N GLU A 60 -3.46 -7.05 23.47
CA GLU A 60 -2.62 -8.16 22.98
C GLU A 60 -3.10 -8.60 21.58
N ASP A 61 -3.21 -7.68 20.60
CA ASP A 61 -3.59 -8.09 19.23
C ASP A 61 -3.18 -7.11 18.12
N ASN A 62 -2.18 -6.26 18.38
CA ASN A 62 -1.75 -5.21 17.44
C ASN A 62 -0.57 -5.61 16.54
N SER A 63 -0.21 -6.89 16.46
CA SER A 63 0.77 -7.33 15.46
C SER A 63 0.15 -7.23 14.06
N PRO A 64 0.80 -6.54 13.09
CA PRO A 64 0.33 -6.45 11.71
C PRO A 64 0.05 -7.81 11.06
N LYS A 65 0.73 -8.86 11.54
CA LYS A 65 0.59 -10.25 11.09
C LYS A 65 -0.80 -10.82 11.41
N TYR A 66 -1.32 -10.62 12.62
CA TYR A 66 -2.61 -11.18 13.03
C TYR A 66 -3.81 -10.39 12.48
N ARG A 67 -3.65 -9.08 12.25
CA ARG A 67 -4.68 -8.26 11.59
C ARG A 67 -4.90 -8.62 10.12
N MET A 68 -3.84 -9.03 9.42
CA MET A 68 -3.97 -9.58 8.06
C MET A 68 -4.63 -10.95 8.06
N VAL A 69 -4.25 -11.83 9.00
CA VAL A 69 -4.88 -13.15 9.15
C VAL A 69 -6.38 -13.01 9.44
N GLY A 70 -6.79 -12.10 10.34
CA GLY A 70 -8.20 -11.85 10.63
C GLY A 70 -8.99 -11.31 9.43
N LYS A 71 -8.39 -10.42 8.62
CA LYS A 71 -9.02 -9.90 7.39
C LYS A 71 -9.13 -10.95 6.30
N ILE A 72 -8.08 -11.76 6.09
CA ILE A 72 -8.09 -12.89 5.15
C ILE A 72 -9.16 -13.91 5.57
N LEU A 73 -9.25 -14.23 6.86
CA LEU A 73 -10.30 -15.11 7.39
C LEU A 73 -11.71 -14.54 7.16
N SER A 74 -11.91 -13.23 7.30
CA SER A 74 -13.23 -12.60 7.04
C SER A 74 -13.63 -12.67 5.57
N ILE A 75 -12.66 -12.50 4.66
CA ILE A 75 -12.88 -12.58 3.21
C ILE A 75 -13.19 -14.04 2.82
N LEU A 76 -12.41 -15.00 3.31
CA LEU A 76 -12.67 -16.43 3.09
C LEU A 76 -14.03 -16.87 3.63
N ARG A 77 -14.46 -16.36 4.79
CA ARG A 77 -15.81 -16.62 5.33
C ARG A 77 -16.92 -16.03 4.45
N SER A 78 -16.70 -14.86 3.84
CA SER A 78 -17.68 -14.28 2.91
C SER A 78 -17.82 -15.06 1.61
N PHE A 79 -16.77 -15.75 1.16
CA PHE A 79 -16.83 -16.67 0.02
C PHE A 79 -17.52 -17.99 0.37
N ALA A 80 -17.30 -18.51 1.59
CA ALA A 80 -17.99 -19.71 2.07
C ALA A 80 -19.52 -19.50 2.16
N CYS A 81 -19.98 -18.33 2.63
CA CYS A 81 -21.41 -18.00 2.64
C CYS A 81 -22.03 -17.84 1.24
N ALA A 82 -21.24 -17.56 0.21
CA ALA A 82 -21.72 -17.47 -1.17
C ALA A 82 -21.86 -18.85 -1.86
N GLN A 83 -21.28 -19.90 -1.28
CA GLN A 83 -21.33 -21.26 -1.82
C GLN A 83 -22.59 -22.04 -1.38
N ASP A 84 -23.28 -21.58 -0.32
CA ASP A 84 -24.56 -22.14 0.12
C ASP A 84 -25.74 -21.79 -0.81
N ASP A 85 -25.56 -20.86 -1.77
CA ASP A 85 -26.61 -20.48 -2.74
C ASP A 85 -26.62 -21.35 -4.01
N VAL A 86 -25.68 -22.30 -4.18
CA VAL A 86 -25.72 -23.27 -5.29
C VAL A 86 -26.70 -24.41 -4.93
N LYS A 87 -28.00 -24.11 -5.02
CA LYS A 87 -29.06 -25.13 -4.99
C LYS A 87 -28.81 -26.19 -6.07
N PHE A 88 -28.44 -27.39 -5.64
CA PHE A 88 -28.52 -28.59 -6.47
C PHE A 88 -29.95 -28.73 -7.03
N MET A 89 -30.09 -28.62 -8.34
CA MET A 89 -31.31 -28.98 -9.07
C MET A 89 -31.64 -30.45 -8.78
N ARG A 90 -32.71 -30.69 -8.03
CA ARG A 90 -33.32 -32.02 -7.90
C ARG A 90 -34.50 -32.10 -8.86
N HIS A 91 -34.41 -33.02 -9.83
CA HIS A 91 -35.50 -33.36 -10.76
C HIS A 91 -36.76 -33.79 -9.99
N PRO A 92 -37.98 -33.43 -10.46
CA PRO A 92 -39.22 -33.87 -9.85
C PRO A 92 -39.69 -35.23 -10.41
N GLU A 93 -40.54 -35.89 -9.62
CA GLU A 93 -41.36 -37.08 -9.92
C GLU A 93 -40.73 -38.45 -9.62
N LEU A 94 -41.06 -39.02 -8.45
CA LEU A 94 -42.09 -40.06 -8.34
C LEU A 94 -42.48 -40.30 -6.87
N ASP A 95 -43.76 -40.61 -6.73
CA ASP A 95 -44.63 -40.66 -5.57
C ASP A 95 -44.35 -41.83 -4.61
N ALA A 96 -44.56 -41.62 -3.30
CA ALA A 96 -44.98 -42.63 -2.32
C ALA A 96 -44.99 -42.07 -0.89
N THR A 97 -46.19 -41.65 -0.47
CA THR A 97 -46.79 -41.73 0.86
C THR A 97 -45.97 -42.40 1.99
N HIS A 98 -45.61 -41.62 3.02
CA HIS A 98 -45.88 -42.00 4.41
C HIS A 98 -45.93 -40.76 5.31
N VAL A 99 -47.13 -40.42 5.75
CA VAL A 99 -47.37 -39.57 6.92
C VAL A 99 -46.89 -40.37 8.13
N ALA A 100 -45.84 -39.90 8.80
CA ALA A 100 -45.48 -40.34 10.13
C ALA A 100 -45.50 -39.13 11.06
N LEU A 101 -46.36 -39.27 12.07
CA LEU A 101 -46.69 -38.31 13.11
C LEU A 101 -45.48 -37.59 13.70
N CYS A 102 -45.64 -36.28 13.86
CA CYS A 102 -44.82 -35.44 14.72
C CYS A 102 -45.33 -35.62 16.14
N ASP A 103 -44.65 -36.43 16.95
CA ASP A 103 -44.86 -36.47 18.39
C ASP A 103 -43.56 -36.82 19.12
N SER A 104 -43.40 -36.17 20.28
CA SER A 104 -42.37 -36.35 21.31
C SER A 104 -41.11 -35.49 21.19
N VAL A 105 -41.13 -34.45 22.02
CA VAL A 105 -40.02 -33.66 22.53
C VAL A 105 -38.95 -34.59 23.13
N GLY A 106 -37.74 -34.62 22.55
CA GLY A 106 -36.65 -35.46 23.05
C GLY A 106 -35.40 -35.45 22.16
N SER A 107 -34.49 -34.53 22.45
CA SER A 107 -33.05 -34.53 22.14
C SER A 107 -32.56 -35.40 20.96
N TYR A 108 -32.51 -34.82 19.76
CA TYR A 108 -31.47 -35.16 18.77
C TYR A 108 -31.05 -33.88 18.04
N PHE A 109 -30.03 -33.18 18.56
CA PHE A 109 -29.10 -32.45 17.69
C PHE A 109 -28.45 -33.54 16.83
N ARG A 110 -29.16 -33.94 15.78
CA ARG A 110 -28.69 -34.87 14.77
C ARG A 110 -27.68 -34.06 13.98
N HIS A 111 -26.47 -33.96 14.52
CA HIS A 111 -25.30 -33.46 13.83
C HIS A 111 -25.17 -34.38 12.63
N TRP A 112 -25.70 -33.94 11.49
CA TRP A 112 -25.51 -34.59 10.21
C TRP A 112 -24.02 -34.38 9.93
N CYS A 113 -23.18 -35.24 10.49
CA CYS A 113 -21.78 -35.36 10.12
C CYS A 113 -21.77 -35.91 8.69
N GLY A 114 -22.10 -35.05 7.72
CA GLY A 114 -21.60 -35.23 6.37
C GLY A 114 -20.09 -35.24 6.51
N ALA A 115 -19.49 -36.43 6.53
CA ALA A 115 -18.06 -36.54 6.39
C ALA A 115 -17.74 -35.94 5.01
N PHE A 116 -17.06 -34.79 4.98
CA PHE A 116 -16.64 -34.18 3.72
C PHE A 116 -15.86 -35.22 2.92
N THR A 117 -16.28 -35.44 1.67
CA THR A 117 -15.52 -36.34 0.81
C THR A 117 -14.15 -35.73 0.56
N LEU A 118 -13.11 -36.56 0.45
CA LEU A 118 -11.76 -36.07 0.13
C LEU A 118 -11.76 -35.23 -1.16
N ALA A 119 -12.62 -35.58 -2.12
CA ALA A 119 -12.80 -34.80 -3.35
C ALA A 119 -13.35 -33.38 -3.09
N GLU A 120 -14.33 -33.23 -2.21
CA GLU A 120 -14.93 -31.94 -1.86
C GLU A 120 -13.92 -31.03 -1.14
N VAL A 121 -13.14 -31.59 -0.21
CA VAL A 121 -12.05 -30.85 0.47
C VAL A 121 -10.96 -30.45 -0.53
N LEU A 122 -10.58 -31.33 -1.47
CA LEU A 122 -9.57 -31.02 -2.47
C LEU A 122 -10.02 -29.93 -3.46
N VAL A 123 -11.28 -29.98 -3.90
CA VAL A 123 -11.82 -28.96 -4.81
C VAL A 123 -11.90 -27.61 -4.11
N THR A 124 -12.37 -27.56 -2.86
CA THR A 124 -12.46 -26.32 -2.09
C THR A 124 -11.07 -25.73 -1.78
N LEU A 125 -10.11 -26.54 -1.34
CA LEU A 125 -8.71 -26.10 -1.16
C LEU A 125 -8.07 -25.66 -2.49
N GLY A 126 -8.39 -26.33 -3.61
CA GLY A 126 -7.93 -25.94 -4.94
C GLY A 126 -8.45 -24.56 -5.35
N ILE A 127 -9.75 -24.30 -5.17
CA ILE A 127 -10.37 -22.99 -5.46
C ILE A 127 -9.75 -21.90 -4.55
N ILE A 128 -9.68 -22.13 -3.24
CA ILE A 128 -9.09 -21.17 -2.29
C ILE A 128 -7.62 -20.92 -2.61
N GLY A 129 -6.87 -21.96 -3.00
CA GLY A 129 -5.46 -21.86 -3.37
C GLY A 129 -5.24 -20.95 -4.58
N VAL A 130 -6.00 -21.16 -5.66
CA VAL A 130 -5.89 -20.32 -6.88
C VAL A 130 -6.26 -18.87 -6.59
N VAL A 131 -7.38 -18.64 -5.90
CA VAL A 131 -7.82 -17.28 -5.55
C VAL A 131 -6.78 -16.59 -4.67
N SER A 132 -6.29 -17.26 -3.62
CA SER A 132 -5.29 -16.70 -2.71
C SER A 132 -3.98 -16.37 -3.41
N ALA A 133 -3.53 -17.23 -4.34
CA ALA A 133 -2.32 -16.99 -5.12
C ALA A 133 -2.41 -15.70 -5.96
N MET A 134 -3.60 -15.37 -6.47
CA MET A 134 -3.80 -14.17 -7.28
C MET A 134 -4.03 -12.91 -6.44
N THR A 135 -4.72 -13.01 -5.29
CA THR A 135 -5.13 -11.82 -4.52
C THR A 135 -4.16 -11.42 -3.42
N VAL A 136 -3.47 -12.38 -2.77
CA VAL A 136 -2.62 -12.10 -1.60
C VAL A 136 -1.41 -11.23 -1.95
N PRO A 137 -0.66 -11.46 -3.06
CA PRO A 137 0.50 -10.63 -3.39
C PRO A 137 0.12 -9.16 -3.63
N THR A 138 -0.90 -8.90 -4.44
CA THR A 138 -1.36 -7.54 -4.76
C THR A 138 -1.87 -6.81 -3.53
N LEU A 139 -2.66 -7.49 -2.69
CA LEU A 139 -3.17 -6.92 -1.44
C LEU A 139 -2.02 -6.56 -0.48
N MET A 140 -1.04 -7.45 -0.33
CA MET A 140 0.12 -7.23 0.52
C MET A 140 0.93 -6.02 0.07
N GLN A 141 1.23 -5.92 -1.22
CA GLN A 141 1.98 -4.79 -1.79
C GLN A 141 1.26 -3.47 -1.58
N ASN A 142 -0.05 -3.42 -1.85
CA ASN A 142 -0.86 -2.21 -1.64
C ASN A 142 -0.93 -1.82 -0.17
N TYR A 143 -1.07 -2.80 0.73
CA TYR A 143 -1.03 -2.54 2.17
C TYR A 143 0.33 -1.99 2.63
N GLN A 144 1.44 -2.55 2.15
CA GLN A 144 2.79 -2.08 2.47
C GLN A 144 2.99 -0.63 2.03
N ARG A 145 2.62 -0.28 0.79
CA ARG A 145 2.67 1.11 0.30
C ARG A 145 1.89 2.06 1.22
N GLN A 146 0.65 1.70 1.58
CA GLN A 146 -0.16 2.51 2.48
C GLN A 146 0.44 2.65 3.88
N SER A 147 1.04 1.57 4.40
CA SER A 147 1.74 1.61 5.67
C SER A 147 2.93 2.57 5.63
N TYR A 148 3.74 2.55 4.56
CA TYR A 148 4.89 3.44 4.43
C TYR A 148 4.49 4.90 4.30
N VAL A 149 3.48 5.22 3.48
CA VAL A 149 3.00 6.60 3.36
C VAL A 149 2.40 7.11 4.67
N THR A 150 1.67 6.26 5.40
CA THR A 150 1.14 6.62 6.71
C THR A 150 2.27 6.94 7.69
N GLN A 151 3.36 6.16 7.67
CA GLN A 151 4.52 6.43 8.52
C GLN A 151 5.29 7.67 8.08
N LEU A 152 5.45 7.91 6.78
CA LEU A 152 6.02 9.15 6.26
C LEU A 152 5.22 10.36 6.71
N HIS A 153 3.89 10.30 6.60
CA HIS A 153 3.00 11.36 7.04
C HIS A 153 3.13 11.62 8.55
N LYS A 154 3.28 10.56 9.34
CA LYS A 154 3.57 10.70 10.77
C LYS A 154 4.90 11.43 11.00
N VAL A 155 5.98 11.03 10.33
CA VAL A 155 7.29 11.70 10.45
C VAL A 155 7.22 13.16 10.02
N TYR A 156 6.51 13.47 8.94
CA TYR A 156 6.29 14.84 8.48
C TYR A 156 5.55 15.69 9.53
N ASN A 157 4.52 15.13 10.16
CA ASN A 157 3.77 15.81 11.22
C ASN A 157 4.61 16.00 12.48
N GLU A 158 5.38 15.00 12.88
CA GLU A 158 6.34 15.10 14.00
C GLU A 158 7.40 16.19 13.71
N LEU A 159 7.94 16.22 12.50
CA LEU A 159 8.90 17.24 12.07
C LEU A 159 8.30 18.64 12.04
N SER A 160 7.11 18.81 11.48
CA SER A 160 6.41 20.10 11.44
C SER A 160 6.13 20.63 12.85
N GLN A 161 5.67 19.76 13.76
CA GLN A 161 5.44 20.13 15.15
C GLN A 161 6.75 20.46 15.89
N ALA A 162 7.82 19.70 15.64
CA ALA A 162 9.13 19.95 16.21
C ALA A 162 9.68 21.31 15.77
N LEU A 163 9.59 21.66 14.47
CA LEU A 163 10.04 22.94 13.94
C LEU A 163 9.25 24.12 14.51
N LEU A 164 7.94 24.00 14.65
CA LEU A 164 7.11 25.03 15.29
C LEU A 164 7.49 25.26 16.75
N ARG A 165 7.77 24.18 17.50
CA ARG A 165 8.27 24.27 18.87
C ARG A 165 9.66 24.93 18.91
N TYR A 166 10.57 24.54 18.02
CA TYR A 166 11.90 25.13 17.92
C TYR A 166 11.84 26.64 17.67
N GLN A 167 10.98 27.05 16.74
CA GLN A 167 10.74 28.45 16.43
C GLN A 167 10.21 29.22 17.65
N THR A 168 9.26 28.62 18.38
CA THR A 168 8.62 29.23 19.56
C THR A 168 9.61 29.35 20.73
N ASP A 169 10.35 28.30 21.02
CA ASP A 169 11.31 28.24 22.13
C ASP A 169 12.49 29.21 21.92
N LYS A 170 12.86 29.47 20.66
CA LYS A 170 13.87 30.47 20.27
C LYS A 170 13.30 31.88 20.09
N ASN A 171 11.97 32.05 20.20
CA ASN A 171 11.27 33.31 19.96
C ASN A 171 11.66 33.97 18.61
N ALA A 172 11.67 33.18 17.53
CA ALA A 172 12.12 33.61 16.22
C ALA A 172 10.98 33.68 15.20
N ILE A 173 11.08 34.55 14.19
CA ILE A 173 10.06 34.64 13.12
C ILE A 173 10.21 33.57 12.04
N ASN A 174 11.40 32.96 11.90
CA ASN A 174 11.64 31.89 10.94
C ASN A 174 12.73 30.93 11.44
N PHE A 175 12.85 29.77 10.79
CA PHE A 175 13.81 28.74 11.19
C PHE A 175 15.26 29.20 11.02
N LYS A 176 15.53 30.10 10.07
CA LYS A 176 16.86 30.69 9.88
C LYS A 176 17.27 31.55 11.08
N GLU A 177 16.38 32.42 11.55
CA GLU A 177 16.58 33.26 12.73
C GLU A 177 16.62 32.44 14.03
N ALA A 178 15.84 31.35 14.09
CA ALA A 178 15.93 30.39 15.17
C ALA A 178 17.31 29.69 15.24
N GLY A 179 18.18 29.89 14.24
CA GLY A 179 19.53 29.34 14.20
C GLY A 179 19.62 27.95 13.59
N LEU A 180 18.61 27.51 12.83
CA LEU A 180 18.66 26.23 12.09
C LEU A 180 19.57 26.37 10.85
N SER A 181 20.87 26.55 11.10
CA SER A 181 21.89 26.73 10.08
C SER A 181 23.09 25.84 10.39
N GLY A 182 23.50 25.01 9.44
CA GLY A 182 24.57 24.05 9.65
C GLY A 182 24.09 22.71 10.19
N SER A 183 24.95 21.69 10.05
CA SER A 183 24.66 20.32 10.48
C SER A 183 24.59 20.15 12.00
N GLU A 184 25.35 20.96 12.75
CA GLU A 184 25.40 20.91 14.21
C GLU A 184 24.08 21.38 14.82
N ALA A 185 23.56 22.53 14.38
CA ALA A 185 22.28 23.07 14.83
C ALA A 185 21.12 22.10 14.53
N TYR A 186 21.13 21.45 13.36
CA TYR A 186 20.13 20.43 13.05
C TYR A 186 20.25 19.20 13.95
N THR A 187 21.47 18.73 14.23
CA THR A 187 21.70 17.61 15.13
C THR A 187 21.22 17.92 16.56
N GLU A 188 21.47 19.14 17.04
CA GLU A 188 20.97 19.62 18.33
C GLU A 188 19.43 19.72 18.35
N PHE A 189 18.83 20.28 17.29
CA PHE A 189 17.39 20.31 17.10
C PHE A 189 16.80 18.89 17.16
N GLN A 190 17.38 17.92 16.47
CA GLN A 190 16.88 16.55 16.52
C GLN A 190 16.89 15.97 17.94
N LYS A 191 17.99 16.17 18.68
CA LYS A 191 18.14 15.66 20.06
C LYS A 191 17.14 16.26 21.04
N ASN A 192 16.84 17.55 20.89
CA ASN A 192 15.99 18.28 21.83
C ASN A 192 14.49 18.15 21.53
N TYR A 193 14.11 17.98 20.26
CA TYR A 193 12.72 18.06 19.84
C TYR A 193 12.13 16.72 19.39
N PHE A 194 12.95 15.70 19.12
CA PHE A 194 12.49 14.35 18.80
C PHE A 194 12.74 13.36 19.94
N LYS A 195 11.92 12.30 19.97
CA LYS A 195 12.14 11.14 20.82
C LYS A 195 13.12 10.19 20.15
N VAL A 196 14.41 10.48 20.29
CA VAL A 196 15.50 9.67 19.75
C VAL A 196 15.73 8.44 20.62
N VAL A 197 15.74 7.26 19.99
CA VAL A 197 16.07 5.98 20.64
C VAL A 197 17.53 5.63 20.44
N GLN A 198 18.09 6.00 19.28
CA GLN A 198 19.48 5.73 18.96
C GLN A 198 20.08 6.88 18.15
N ASP A 199 21.27 7.34 18.56
CA ASP A 199 22.07 8.34 17.86
C ASP A 199 23.26 7.65 17.17
N CYS A 200 23.30 7.72 15.85
CA CYS A 200 24.37 7.18 15.01
C CYS A 200 25.33 8.27 14.50
N GLY A 201 25.12 9.54 14.89
CA GLY A 201 25.99 10.65 14.55
C GLY A 201 26.15 10.86 13.04
N THR A 202 27.38 10.70 12.54
CA THR A 202 27.74 10.82 11.12
C THR A 202 27.85 9.48 10.41
N THR A 203 27.57 8.38 11.12
CA THR A 203 27.54 7.04 10.55
C THR A 203 26.11 6.65 10.21
N GLN A 204 25.91 6.16 8.99
CA GLN A 204 24.57 5.77 8.52
C GLN A 204 24.01 4.59 9.33
N THR A 205 24.85 3.59 9.59
CA THR A 205 24.49 2.38 10.34
C THR A 205 24.85 2.54 11.83
N PRO A 206 24.01 2.05 12.76
CA PRO A 206 22.86 1.18 12.53
C PRO A 206 21.49 1.88 12.41
N CYS A 207 21.43 3.18 12.18
CA CYS A 207 20.13 3.88 12.16
C CYS A 207 19.39 3.65 10.83
N PHE A 208 20.14 3.74 9.73
CA PHE A 208 19.69 3.51 8.36
C PHE A 208 20.31 2.21 7.82
N ALA A 209 19.76 1.72 6.71
CA ALA A 209 20.36 0.60 5.98
C ALA A 209 21.71 0.99 5.38
N SER A 210 22.56 0.03 5.00
CA SER A 210 23.88 0.31 4.41
C SER A 210 23.81 0.83 2.97
N SER A 211 22.77 0.47 2.24
CA SER A 211 22.55 0.90 0.86
C SER A 211 21.06 0.89 0.51
N TYR A 212 20.73 1.71 -0.48
CA TYR A 212 19.37 1.89 -1.00
C TYR A 212 19.36 1.69 -2.51
N LYS A 213 18.18 1.33 -3.03
CA LYS A 213 17.95 1.19 -4.47
C LYS A 213 16.85 2.13 -4.93
N LYS A 214 16.84 2.51 -6.21
CA LYS A 214 15.67 3.11 -6.83
C LYS A 214 14.60 2.06 -7.10
N MET A 215 13.39 2.51 -7.43
CA MET A 215 12.27 1.62 -7.77
C MET A 215 12.51 0.78 -9.02
N SER A 216 13.40 1.23 -9.91
CA SER A 216 13.90 0.48 -11.07
C SER A 216 14.82 -0.69 -10.68
N GLY A 217 15.35 -0.70 -9.46
CA GLY A 217 16.34 -1.67 -8.97
C GLY A 217 17.79 -1.19 -9.06
N SER A 218 18.06 -0.04 -9.66
CA SER A 218 19.41 0.55 -9.71
C SER A 218 19.87 1.04 -8.34
N SER A 219 21.19 1.18 -8.14
CA SER A 219 21.75 1.77 -6.93
C SER A 219 21.49 3.28 -6.88
N THR A 220 21.19 3.81 -5.69
CA THR A 220 21.11 5.26 -5.44
C THR A 220 22.19 5.71 -4.47
N ASN A 221 22.53 6.99 -4.54
CA ASN A 221 23.46 7.67 -3.64
C ASN A 221 22.77 8.20 -2.36
N PHE A 222 21.46 7.98 -2.21
CA PHE A 222 20.72 8.31 -0.99
C PHE A 222 21.44 7.76 0.24
N LYS A 223 21.79 8.65 1.16
CA LYS A 223 22.48 8.32 2.41
C LYS A 223 22.29 9.38 3.46
N CYS A 224 22.43 8.98 4.72
CA CYS A 224 22.53 9.92 5.82
C CYS A 224 24.00 10.32 6.07
N LYS A 225 24.25 11.63 6.26
CA LYS A 225 25.61 12.18 6.45
C LYS A 225 25.80 12.80 7.83
N TYR A 226 24.77 13.46 8.36
CA TYR A 226 24.82 14.18 9.63
C TYR A 226 23.57 13.90 10.45
N GLY A 227 23.70 13.85 11.78
CA GLY A 227 22.55 13.70 12.68
C GLY A 227 21.70 12.46 12.38
N CYS A 228 22.33 11.34 12.03
CA CYS A 228 21.65 10.09 11.71
C CYS A 228 21.08 9.48 13.00
N MET A 229 19.76 9.43 13.12
CA MET A 229 19.08 9.03 14.36
C MET A 229 17.91 8.10 14.07
N SER A 230 17.66 7.16 14.98
CA SER A 230 16.44 6.35 15.00
C SER A 230 15.47 6.91 16.04
N LEU A 231 14.22 7.09 15.61
CA LEU A 231 13.13 7.62 16.42
C LEU A 231 12.36 6.50 17.11
N ALA A 232 11.68 6.84 18.20
CA ALA A 232 10.76 5.93 18.90
C ALA A 232 9.58 5.46 18.02
N SER A 233 9.28 6.18 16.94
CA SER A 233 8.30 5.78 15.92
C SER A 233 8.75 4.60 15.06
N GLY A 234 10.04 4.23 15.11
CA GLY A 234 10.66 3.20 14.28
C GLY A 234 11.23 3.73 12.96
N ALA A 235 11.04 5.01 12.66
CA ALA A 235 11.66 5.69 11.52
C ALA A 235 13.09 6.15 11.87
N ALA A 236 13.94 6.31 10.86
CA ALA A 236 15.22 6.98 10.96
C ALA A 236 15.16 8.34 10.25
N ILE A 237 15.79 9.34 10.83
CA ILE A 237 15.86 10.72 10.30
C ILE A 237 17.29 11.21 10.40
N GLY A 238 17.70 12.03 9.43
CA GLY A 238 19.01 12.68 9.43
C GLY A 238 19.13 13.75 8.37
N GLY A 239 20.31 14.34 8.27
CA GLY A 239 20.65 15.36 7.28
C GLY A 239 21.67 14.87 6.26
N TYR A 240 21.61 15.44 5.06
CA TYR A 240 22.64 15.30 4.05
C TYR A 240 23.31 16.64 3.71
N GLY A 241 22.51 17.64 3.35
CA GLY A 241 22.93 19.02 3.10
C GLY A 241 23.07 19.83 4.39
N ASN A 242 23.97 20.81 4.40
CA ASN A 242 24.31 21.62 5.58
C ASN A 242 23.53 22.96 5.69
N GLY A 243 22.55 23.22 4.83
CA GLY A 243 21.68 24.38 4.98
C GLY A 243 22.30 25.74 4.61
N THR A 244 23.50 25.80 4.03
CA THR A 244 24.24 27.06 3.81
C THR A 244 23.46 28.12 3.02
N ASN A 245 22.53 27.71 2.15
CA ASN A 245 21.70 28.61 1.35
C ASN A 245 20.27 28.75 1.88
N GLY A 246 20.01 28.42 3.15
CA GLY A 246 18.66 28.47 3.73
C GLY A 246 17.74 27.30 3.33
N VAL A 247 18.29 26.27 2.68
CA VAL A 247 17.57 25.03 2.35
C VAL A 247 18.30 23.86 2.98
N TYR A 248 17.65 23.18 3.93
CA TYR A 248 18.23 22.04 4.64
C TYR A 248 17.66 20.73 4.10
N GLU A 249 18.53 19.82 3.65
CA GLU A 249 18.13 18.52 3.12
C GLU A 249 18.06 17.47 4.23
N ILE A 250 16.86 16.93 4.42
CA ILE A 250 16.53 15.89 5.38
C ILE A 250 16.31 14.58 4.66
N VAL A 251 16.96 13.53 5.16
CA VAL A 251 16.72 12.16 4.73
C VAL A 251 15.89 11.45 5.79
N VAL A 252 14.88 10.71 5.34
CA VAL A 252 14.00 9.92 6.19
C VAL A 252 13.91 8.51 5.65
N ASP A 253 13.99 7.56 6.55
CA ASP A 253 13.62 6.18 6.31
C ASP A 253 12.48 5.82 7.27
N VAL A 254 11.32 5.47 6.74
CA VAL A 254 10.09 5.30 7.55
C VAL A 254 10.07 4.01 8.37
N ASN A 255 10.92 3.03 8.06
CA ASN A 255 11.03 1.75 8.76
C ASN A 255 12.46 1.44 9.25
N GLY A 256 13.39 2.39 9.11
CA GLY A 256 14.76 2.30 9.58
C GLY A 256 15.55 1.28 8.77
N GLN A 257 16.42 0.48 9.39
CA GLN A 257 17.22 -0.51 8.64
C GLN A 257 16.42 -1.62 7.94
N LYS A 258 15.13 -1.73 8.23
CA LYS A 258 14.30 -2.83 7.74
C LYS A 258 14.07 -2.65 6.25
N GLY A 259 14.24 -3.72 5.48
CA GLY A 259 13.95 -3.69 4.05
C GLY A 259 12.50 -3.29 3.75
N PRO A 260 12.21 -2.89 2.49
CA PRO A 260 13.02 -3.17 1.30
C PRO A 260 14.19 -2.21 0.99
N ASN A 261 14.34 -1.08 1.67
CA ASN A 261 15.37 -0.04 1.44
C ASN A 261 15.35 0.49 -0.01
N ILE A 262 14.18 0.95 -0.44
CA ILE A 262 13.92 1.50 -1.77
C ILE A 262 13.55 2.99 -1.65
N PHE A 263 14.34 3.84 -2.28
CA PHE A 263 14.04 5.26 -2.40
C PHE A 263 12.72 5.46 -3.15
N GLY A 264 11.82 6.24 -2.53
CA GLY A 264 10.44 6.43 -2.98
C GLY A 264 9.44 5.40 -2.47
N ARG A 265 9.86 4.38 -1.70
CA ARG A 265 8.99 3.43 -1.02
C ARG A 265 9.06 3.60 0.49
N ASP A 266 10.25 3.46 1.06
CA ASP A 266 10.52 3.58 2.50
C ASP A 266 11.55 4.67 2.82
N ALA A 267 12.45 4.97 1.88
CA ALA A 267 13.38 6.10 1.96
C ALA A 267 12.89 7.32 1.17
N PHE A 268 12.94 8.51 1.78
CA PHE A 268 12.49 9.78 1.22
C PHE A 268 13.42 10.93 1.60
N THR A 269 13.43 11.96 0.77
CA THR A 269 14.11 13.22 1.05
C THR A 269 13.10 14.35 1.11
N MET A 270 13.27 15.24 2.09
CA MET A 270 12.48 16.44 2.30
C MET A 270 13.41 17.63 2.47
N TYR A 271 12.95 18.82 2.09
CA TYR A 271 13.74 20.04 2.15
C TYR A 271 13.04 21.05 3.04
N ILE A 272 13.77 21.56 4.04
CA ILE A 272 13.30 22.67 4.88
C ILE A 272 13.80 23.98 4.29
N TYR A 273 12.87 24.83 3.91
CA TYR A 273 13.11 26.21 3.50
C TYR A 273 13.05 27.11 4.73
N THR A 274 14.22 27.46 5.26
CA THR A 274 14.34 28.07 6.60
C THR A 274 13.92 29.53 6.65
N ALA A 275 13.90 30.24 5.51
CA ALA A 275 13.40 31.61 5.45
C ALA A 275 11.87 31.68 5.36
N GLN A 276 11.25 30.71 4.69
CA GLN A 276 9.81 30.66 4.42
C GLN A 276 9.03 29.77 5.40
N ASN A 277 9.73 29.01 6.25
CA ASN A 277 9.17 28.03 7.20
C ASN A 277 8.37 26.91 6.53
N VAL A 278 8.78 26.49 5.33
CA VAL A 278 8.09 25.47 4.53
C VAL A 278 8.91 24.20 4.45
N ILE A 279 8.25 23.04 4.50
CA ILE A 279 8.83 21.75 4.17
C ILE A 279 8.26 21.33 2.81
N ASP A 280 9.12 21.13 1.82
CA ASP A 280 8.72 20.74 0.47
C ASP A 280 9.77 19.81 -0.18
N ASP A 281 9.57 19.51 -1.46
CA ASP A 281 10.58 18.89 -2.32
C ASP A 281 11.62 19.91 -2.83
N LEU A 282 12.63 19.45 -3.57
CA LEU A 282 13.71 20.31 -4.04
C LEU A 282 13.25 21.32 -5.11
N ALA A 283 13.37 22.61 -4.82
CA ALA A 283 13.26 23.67 -5.82
C ALA A 283 14.49 23.67 -6.74
N LEU A 284 14.28 23.53 -8.04
CA LEU A 284 15.32 23.63 -9.06
C LEU A 284 15.18 24.95 -9.82
N LYS A 285 16.30 25.58 -10.16
CA LYS A 285 16.32 26.85 -10.90
C LYS A 285 15.77 26.68 -12.32
N ASN A 286 16.12 25.59 -12.98
CA ASN A 286 15.64 25.21 -14.30
C ASN A 286 15.10 23.78 -14.27
N PRO A 287 13.85 23.56 -13.81
CA PRO A 287 13.30 22.21 -13.66
C PRO A 287 13.13 21.47 -15.00
N ASP A 288 13.01 22.22 -16.10
CA ASP A 288 12.87 21.69 -17.46
C ASP A 288 14.22 21.29 -18.10
N ASP A 289 15.35 21.76 -17.58
CA ASP A 289 16.68 21.36 -18.06
C ASP A 289 17.20 20.19 -17.23
N MET A 290 17.13 18.98 -17.79
CA MET A 290 17.61 17.75 -17.15
C MET A 290 19.11 17.80 -16.80
N ASN A 291 19.91 18.69 -17.40
CA ASN A 291 21.33 18.82 -17.11
C ASN A 291 21.63 19.85 -16.03
N ASP A 292 20.67 20.69 -15.67
CA ASP A 292 20.82 21.67 -14.60
C ASP A 292 20.29 21.10 -13.28
N SER A 293 21.19 20.85 -12.33
CA SER A 293 20.86 20.41 -10.96
C SER A 293 21.00 21.55 -9.94
N THR A 294 21.00 22.81 -10.39
CA THR A 294 21.14 24.00 -9.54
C THR A 294 19.89 24.18 -8.67
N TRP A 295 20.11 24.24 -7.36
CA TRP A 295 19.04 24.46 -6.38
C TRP A 295 18.58 25.92 -6.43
N ASP A 296 17.28 26.13 -6.35
CA ASP A 296 16.70 27.48 -6.24
C ASP A 296 16.36 27.78 -4.77
N SER A 297 17.32 28.36 -4.05
CA SER A 297 17.12 28.79 -2.66
C SER A 297 16.25 30.05 -2.51
N GLU A 298 15.96 30.74 -3.62
CA GLU A 298 15.15 31.96 -3.65
C GLU A 298 13.76 31.71 -4.24
N SER A 299 13.44 30.45 -4.56
CA SER A 299 12.16 30.09 -5.17
C SER A 299 10.99 30.52 -4.28
N SER A 300 9.86 30.81 -4.93
CA SER A 300 8.58 30.90 -4.25
C SER A 300 8.16 29.49 -3.81
N VAL A 301 8.40 29.17 -2.55
CA VAL A 301 7.88 27.97 -1.88
C VAL A 301 6.61 28.33 -1.10
N PRO A 302 5.61 27.42 -0.98
CA PRO A 302 5.60 26.03 -1.44
C PRO A 302 5.61 25.87 -2.97
N LEU A 303 6.19 24.77 -3.44
CA LEU A 303 6.26 24.44 -4.87
C LEU A 303 4.87 24.17 -5.45
N THR A 304 4.72 24.47 -6.74
CA THR A 304 3.49 24.14 -7.48
C THR A 304 3.40 22.63 -7.73
N GLN A 305 2.18 22.16 -8.01
CA GLN A 305 1.96 20.74 -8.32
C GLN A 305 2.79 20.31 -9.54
N ASP A 306 2.85 21.14 -10.57
CA ASP A 306 3.62 20.87 -11.79
C ASP A 306 5.12 20.78 -11.54
N GLN A 307 5.68 21.64 -10.69
CA GLN A 307 7.09 21.59 -10.30
C GLN A 307 7.44 20.27 -9.60
N ARG A 308 6.61 19.86 -8.63
CA ARG A 308 6.78 18.59 -7.92
C ARG A 308 6.64 17.37 -8.85
N GLU A 309 5.73 17.43 -9.82
CA GLU A 309 5.59 16.36 -10.82
C GLU A 309 6.82 16.27 -11.73
N LYS A 310 7.36 17.41 -12.20
CA LYS A 310 8.62 17.45 -12.96
C LYS A 310 9.79 16.86 -12.15
N ASN A 311 9.91 17.21 -10.88
CA ASN A 311 10.92 16.63 -9.99
C ASN A 311 10.76 15.13 -9.83
N PHE A 312 9.52 14.65 -9.67
CA PHE A 312 9.21 13.23 -9.60
C PHE A 312 9.67 12.50 -10.86
N GLN A 313 9.33 12.99 -12.05
CA GLN A 313 9.75 12.41 -13.33
C GLN A 313 11.27 12.41 -13.51
N ARG A 314 11.94 13.46 -13.04
CA ARG A 314 13.39 13.66 -13.18
C ARG A 314 14.22 12.76 -12.27
N ALA A 315 13.91 12.74 -10.98
CA ALA A 315 14.80 12.23 -9.94
C ALA A 315 14.25 11.03 -9.17
N CYS A 316 12.92 10.90 -9.07
CA CYS A 316 12.29 9.80 -8.36
C CYS A 316 11.96 8.62 -9.28
N GLN A 317 11.34 8.90 -10.43
CA GLN A 317 10.88 7.89 -11.38
C GLN A 317 12.03 7.41 -12.27
N GLY A 318 12.26 6.10 -12.29
CA GLY A 318 13.25 5.47 -13.16
C GLY A 318 14.70 5.87 -12.87
N ASP A 319 15.54 5.78 -13.90
CA ASP A 319 17.00 5.90 -13.81
C ASP A 319 17.57 7.12 -14.55
N ALA A 320 16.73 8.09 -14.92
CA ALA A 320 17.16 9.24 -15.72
C ALA A 320 18.32 10.04 -15.07
N LYS A 321 18.30 10.15 -13.74
CA LYS A 321 19.39 10.72 -12.92
C LYS A 321 19.63 9.86 -11.69
N PRO A 322 20.50 8.83 -11.73
CA PRO A 322 20.73 7.94 -10.58
C PRO A 322 21.39 8.67 -9.41
N GLY A 323 22.11 9.76 -9.68
CA GLY A 323 22.76 10.61 -8.68
C GLY A 323 21.82 11.61 -7.99
N GLU A 324 20.57 11.75 -8.43
CA GLU A 324 19.58 12.59 -7.76
C GLU A 324 18.61 11.71 -6.94
N TRP A 325 18.27 12.16 -5.73
CA TRP A 325 17.38 11.46 -4.80
C TRP A 325 16.36 12.44 -4.19
N HIS A 326 15.53 13.05 -5.03
CA HIS A 326 14.41 13.91 -4.63
C HIS A 326 13.17 13.59 -5.49
N GLY A 327 12.07 14.35 -5.38
CA GLY A 327 10.88 14.18 -6.21
C GLY A 327 9.80 13.27 -5.62
N CYS A 328 10.18 12.18 -4.94
CA CYS A 328 9.19 11.21 -4.44
C CYS A 328 8.27 11.80 -3.37
N PHE A 329 8.83 12.64 -2.49
CA PHE A 329 8.06 13.30 -1.45
C PHE A 329 7.07 14.32 -2.05
N GLY A 330 7.52 15.14 -3.00
CA GLY A 330 6.67 16.09 -3.72
C GLY A 330 5.49 15.41 -4.40
N LYS A 331 5.70 14.22 -4.99
CA LYS A 331 4.62 13.41 -5.56
C LYS A 331 3.58 12.99 -4.52
N ILE A 332 4.02 12.53 -3.35
CA ILE A 332 3.11 12.14 -2.25
C ILE A 332 2.31 13.34 -1.74
N LEU A 333 2.91 14.53 -1.68
CA LEU A 333 2.20 15.76 -1.32
C LEU A 333 1.09 16.09 -2.34
N ASN A 334 1.38 15.98 -3.64
CA ASN A 334 0.40 16.20 -4.70
C ASN A 334 -0.74 15.18 -4.66
N ASP A 335 -0.42 13.92 -4.35
CA ASP A 335 -1.36 12.80 -4.36
C ASP A 335 -2.11 12.65 -3.02
N ASN A 336 -2.14 13.69 -2.17
CA ASN A 336 -2.83 13.70 -0.88
C ASN A 336 -2.45 12.54 0.05
N TRP A 337 -1.14 12.31 0.23
CA TRP A 337 -0.61 11.21 1.05
C TRP A 337 -1.05 9.84 0.55
N GLN A 338 -1.02 9.64 -0.77
CA GLN A 338 -1.19 8.33 -1.41
C GLN A 338 0.02 8.04 -2.29
N MET A 339 0.48 6.78 -2.28
CA MET A 339 1.55 6.31 -3.16
C MET A 339 0.92 5.54 -4.32
N ASN A 340 0.77 6.22 -5.45
CA ASN A 340 0.13 5.70 -6.65
C ASN A 340 1.11 5.16 -7.70
N TYR A 341 2.39 5.01 -7.33
CA TYR A 341 3.48 4.58 -8.22
C TYR A 341 4.21 3.34 -7.70
#